data_AF-T1A3P3-F1
#
_entry.id   AF-T1A3P3-F1
#
_cell.length_a   1.000
_cell.length_b   1.000
_cell.length_c   1.000
_cell.angle_alpha   90.00
_cell.angle_beta   90.00
_cell.angle_gamma   90.00
#
_symmetry.space_group_name_H-M   'P 1'
#
loop_
_entity.id
_entity.type
_entity.pdbx_description
1 polymer ?
#
loop_
_entity_poly.entity_id
_entity_poly.type
_entity_poly.pdbx_seq_one_letter_code
_entity_poly.pdbx_strand_id
1 'polypeptide(L)'
;MAFMQRQDLLNGGVRPARCSQIQIRVKDDQNRAAVLAARHAIAAVVDRFERVHPQMLMASMQVKTWDQMQAEFIHAVDKERDLITFLLGLMSLVVVLVIFLIFFMIVRDKTRDIGIIKAIGGSEVGVGSIFVLYGMLISTAGAVIGLATGVEFVINDNWIHDHILWRIFGISIWNRKIYVFSRIPDQVDPHAAATIVVLAIAAGLIGALIPAMIAARQDPVEALRYE
;
A
#
# COMPACT_ATOMS: atom_id res chain seq x y z
N MET A 1 -14.73 5.28 34.91
CA MET A 1 -15.71 5.38 36.01
C MET A 1 -17.00 4.77 35.47
N ALA A 2 -17.29 3.51 35.79
CA ALA A 2 -18.41 2.77 35.19
C ALA A 2 -19.66 2.93 36.06
N PHE A 3 -20.76 3.43 35.48
CA PHE A 3 -22.08 3.43 36.10
C PHE A 3 -22.58 1.97 36.19
N MET A 4 -22.56 1.38 37.38
CA MET A 4 -23.21 0.09 37.66
C MET A 4 -24.57 0.34 38.31
N GLN A 5 -25.65 0.18 37.55
CA GLN A 5 -27.01 0.33 38.06
C GLN A 5 -27.49 -1.03 38.60
N ARG A 6 -27.89 -1.08 39.88
CA ARG A 6 -28.50 -2.28 40.50
C ARG A 6 -29.86 -2.57 39.85
N GLN A 7 -30.19 -3.85 39.68
CA GLN A 7 -31.48 -4.31 39.16
C GLN A 7 -32.27 -5.01 40.26
N ASP A 8 -33.49 -4.57 40.51
CA ASP A 8 -34.38 -5.18 41.50
C ASP A 8 -35.16 -6.37 40.91
N LEU A 9 -35.37 -7.41 41.71
CA LEU A 9 -36.18 -8.58 41.37
C LEU A 9 -37.65 -8.31 41.62
N LEU A 10 -38.52 -8.98 40.84
CA LEU A 10 -39.98 -8.98 41.02
C LEU A 10 -40.43 -9.44 42.43
N ASN A 11 -39.58 -10.19 43.14
CA ASN A 11 -39.85 -10.69 44.50
C ASN A 11 -39.20 -9.82 45.61
N GLY A 12 -38.74 -8.61 45.30
CA GLY A 12 -38.16 -7.68 46.29
C GLY A 12 -36.71 -7.97 46.71
N GLY A 13 -36.02 -8.91 46.06
CA GLY A 13 -34.57 -9.12 46.22
C GLY A 13 -33.75 -8.29 45.23
N VAL A 14 -32.49 -7.99 45.53
CA VAL A 14 -31.61 -7.18 44.66
C VAL A 14 -30.68 -8.11 43.86
N ARG A 15 -30.63 -7.99 42.52
CA ARG A 15 -29.58 -8.65 41.73
C ARG A 15 -28.31 -7.79 41.71
N PRO A 16 -27.11 -8.38 41.91
CA PRO A 16 -25.87 -7.67 41.66
C PRO A 16 -25.80 -7.23 40.19
N ALA A 17 -25.21 -6.07 39.94
CA ALA A 17 -25.04 -5.53 38.59
C ALA A 17 -24.28 -6.54 37.71
N ARG A 18 -24.81 -6.83 36.53
CA ARG A 18 -24.21 -7.76 35.57
C ARG A 18 -23.44 -6.98 34.51
N CYS A 19 -22.23 -7.43 34.21
CA CYS A 19 -21.42 -6.87 33.15
C CYS A 19 -21.10 -7.99 32.15
N SER A 20 -21.41 -7.76 30.87
CA SER A 20 -21.08 -8.71 29.79
C SER A 20 -19.66 -8.49 29.25
N GLN A 21 -19.14 -7.26 29.30
CA GLN A 21 -17.83 -6.92 28.78
C GLN A 21 -17.16 -5.83 29.62
N ILE A 22 -15.91 -6.08 30.02
CA ILE A 22 -15.05 -5.09 30.67
C ILE A 22 -13.96 -4.68 29.67
N GLN A 23 -13.91 -3.39 29.33
CA GLN A 23 -12.87 -2.84 28.47
C GLN A 23 -11.79 -2.19 29.33
N ILE A 24 -10.54 -2.64 29.17
CA ILE A 24 -9.38 -2.14 29.90
C ILE A 24 -8.43 -1.52 28.88
N ARG A 25 -8.20 -0.21 29.00
CA ARG A 25 -7.24 0.50 28.16
C ARG A 25 -5.84 0.37 28.75
N VAL A 26 -4.89 -0.11 27.95
CA VAL A 26 -3.47 -0.17 28.32
C VAL A 26 -2.83 1.20 28.04
N LYS A 27 -1.93 1.65 28.93
CA LYS A 27 -1.29 2.98 28.82
C LYS A 27 -0.33 3.06 27.61
N ASP A 28 0.36 1.97 27.31
CA ASP A 28 1.23 1.81 26.14
C ASP A 28 0.58 0.82 25.16
N ASP A 29 -0.47 1.27 24.49
CA ASP A 29 -1.27 0.47 23.55
C ASP A 29 -0.59 0.27 22.20
N GLN A 30 0.44 1.07 21.88
CA GLN A 30 1.19 0.94 20.63
C GLN A 30 2.23 -0.18 20.68
N ASN A 31 2.74 -0.50 21.87
CA ASN A 31 3.69 -1.58 22.04
C ASN A 31 2.98 -2.93 22.20
N ARG A 32 3.01 -3.75 21.15
CA ARG A 32 2.40 -5.09 21.14
C ARG A 32 2.88 -5.98 22.28
N ALA A 33 4.15 -5.86 22.70
CA ALA A 33 4.67 -6.62 23.83
C ALA A 33 4.03 -6.19 25.16
N ALA A 34 3.79 -4.88 25.35
CA ALA A 34 3.12 -4.36 26.54
C ALA A 34 1.65 -4.78 26.60
N VAL A 35 0.95 -4.79 25.46
CA VAL A 35 -0.44 -5.26 25.36
C VAL A 35 -0.54 -6.75 25.67
N LEU A 36 0.37 -7.58 25.14
CA LEU A 36 0.43 -9.01 25.43
C LEU A 36 0.75 -9.28 26.91
N ALA A 37 1.70 -8.55 27.50
CA ALA A 37 2.02 -8.66 28.92
C ALA A 37 0.81 -8.28 29.80
N ALA A 38 0.11 -7.19 29.47
CA ALA A 38 -1.12 -6.79 30.15
C ALA A 38 -2.21 -7.86 30.04
N ARG A 39 -2.41 -8.45 28.85
CA ARG A 39 -3.34 -9.56 28.65
C ARG A 39 -3.02 -10.73 29.58
N HIS A 40 -1.76 -11.15 29.67
CA HIS A 40 -1.35 -12.25 30.55
C HIS A 40 -1.57 -11.93 32.03
N ALA A 41 -1.24 -10.72 32.46
CA ALA A 41 -1.48 -10.28 33.83
C ALA A 41 -2.98 -10.27 34.18
N ILE A 42 -3.82 -9.78 33.27
CA ILE A 42 -5.28 -9.76 33.43
C ILE A 42 -5.85 -11.18 33.43
N ALA A 43 -5.39 -12.06 32.52
CA ALA A 43 -5.79 -13.46 32.49
C ALA A 43 -5.48 -14.16 33.82
N ALA A 44 -4.29 -13.93 34.41
CA ALA A 44 -3.94 -14.50 35.70
C ALA A 44 -4.83 -13.98 36.85
N VAL A 45 -5.30 -12.72 36.79
CA VAL A 45 -6.26 -12.17 37.76
C VAL A 45 -7.64 -12.80 37.56
N VAL A 46 -8.08 -12.94 36.31
CA VAL A 46 -9.35 -13.59 35.96
C VAL A 46 -9.35 -15.04 36.43
N ASP A 47 -8.32 -15.84 36.13
CA ASP A 47 -8.20 -17.23 36.58
C ASP A 47 -8.19 -17.37 38.11
N ARG A 48 -7.62 -16.40 38.84
CA ARG A 48 -7.71 -16.38 40.30
C ARG A 48 -9.13 -16.04 40.77
N PHE A 49 -9.79 -15.08 40.12
CA PHE A 49 -11.15 -14.69 40.45
C PHE A 49 -12.16 -15.82 40.21
N GLU A 50 -12.04 -16.53 39.08
CA GLU A 50 -12.90 -17.66 38.74
C GLU A 50 -12.82 -18.80 39.77
N ARG A 51 -11.61 -19.08 40.27
CA ARG A 51 -11.40 -20.11 41.31
C ARG A 51 -12.03 -19.75 42.66
N VAL A 52 -12.07 -18.47 43.02
CA VAL A 52 -12.57 -18.02 44.33
C VAL A 52 -14.10 -17.81 44.30
N HIS A 53 -14.68 -17.42 43.16
CA HIS A 53 -16.10 -17.09 43.04
C HIS A 53 -16.82 -17.81 41.89
N PRO A 54 -16.83 -19.16 41.85
CA PRO A 54 -17.43 -19.91 40.74
C PRO A 54 -18.94 -19.63 40.57
N GLN A 55 -19.64 -19.35 41.68
CA GLN A 55 -21.08 -19.07 41.72
C GLN A 55 -21.50 -17.69 41.17
N MET A 56 -20.55 -16.78 40.93
CA MET A 56 -20.84 -15.46 40.35
C MET A 56 -20.78 -15.45 38.81
N LEU A 57 -20.34 -16.56 38.20
CA LEU A 57 -20.06 -16.66 36.77
C LEU A 57 -21.13 -17.50 36.10
N MET A 58 -21.76 -16.97 35.05
CA MET A 58 -22.68 -17.74 34.20
C MET A 58 -21.96 -18.46 33.05
N ALA A 59 -20.74 -18.03 32.73
CA ALA A 59 -19.86 -18.61 31.72
C ALA A 59 -18.40 -18.27 32.06
N SER A 60 -17.45 -19.00 31.49
CA SER A 60 -16.01 -18.69 31.61
C SER A 60 -15.71 -17.34 30.96
N MET A 61 -14.92 -16.51 31.65
CA MET A 61 -14.46 -15.23 31.12
C MET A 61 -13.29 -15.43 30.18
N GLN A 62 -13.37 -14.84 28.98
CA GLN A 62 -12.27 -14.85 28.02
C GLN A 62 -11.60 -13.48 27.96
N VAL A 63 -10.28 -13.47 28.16
CA VAL A 63 -9.46 -12.26 27.97
C VAL A 63 -8.93 -12.23 26.54
N LYS A 64 -9.59 -11.43 25.70
CA LYS A 64 -9.19 -11.18 24.31
C LYS A 64 -8.64 -9.76 24.15
N THR A 65 -7.63 -9.60 23.32
CA THR A 65 -7.19 -8.27 22.87
C THR A 65 -8.18 -7.70 21.86
N TRP A 66 -8.12 -6.38 21.61
CA TRP A 66 -8.94 -5.75 20.57
C TRP A 66 -8.70 -6.38 19.19
N ASP A 67 -7.45 -6.61 18.82
CA ASP A 67 -7.06 -7.32 17.59
C ASP A 67 -7.73 -8.69 17.46
N GLN A 68 -7.78 -9.47 18.55
CA GLN A 68 -8.37 -10.80 18.55
C GLN A 68 -9.89 -10.77 18.46
N MET A 69 -10.52 -9.74 19.02
CA MET A 69 -11.97 -9.57 18.98
C MET A 69 -12.42 -9.10 17.59
N GLN A 70 -11.59 -8.32 16.91
CA GLN A 70 -11.87 -7.77 15.58
C GLN A 70 -11.18 -8.52 14.45
N ALA A 71 -10.61 -9.70 14.73
CA ALA A 71 -9.78 -10.47 13.80
C ALA A 71 -10.51 -10.76 12.48
N GLU A 72 -11.80 -11.13 12.51
CA GLU A 72 -12.57 -11.39 11.29
C GLU A 72 -12.68 -10.16 10.36
N PHE A 73 -12.92 -8.98 10.93
CA PHE A 73 -12.98 -7.73 10.16
C PHE A 73 -11.59 -7.30 9.68
N ILE A 74 -10.55 -7.41 10.52
CA ILE A 74 -9.17 -7.07 10.14
C ILE A 74 -8.71 -8.00 9.02
N HIS A 75 -8.94 -9.31 9.14
CA HIS A 75 -8.60 -10.27 8.10
C HIS A 75 -9.35 -10.02 6.79
N ALA A 76 -10.62 -9.62 6.84
CA ALA A 76 -11.37 -9.24 5.64
C ALA A 76 -10.74 -8.03 4.92
N VAL A 77 -10.35 -7.00 5.69
CA VAL A 77 -9.68 -5.80 5.15
C VAL A 77 -8.27 -6.12 4.62
N ASP A 78 -7.51 -6.99 5.31
CA ASP A 78 -6.19 -7.41 4.85
C ASP A 78 -6.30 -8.16 3.51
N LYS A 79 -7.31 -9.03 3.35
CA LYS A 79 -7.57 -9.72 2.08
C LYS A 79 -7.93 -8.76 0.95
N GLU A 80 -8.68 -7.70 1.23
CA GLU A 80 -8.98 -6.67 0.25
C GLU A 80 -7.72 -5.90 -0.17
N ARG A 81 -6.87 -5.54 0.80
CA ARG A 81 -5.57 -4.89 0.54
C ARG A 81 -4.64 -5.76 -0.30
N ASP A 82 -4.57 -7.07 0.00
CA ASP A 82 -3.78 -8.03 -0.77
C ASP A 82 -4.27 -8.08 -2.23
N LEU A 83 -5.59 -8.10 -2.46
CA LEU A 83 -6.18 -8.11 -3.79
C LEU A 83 -5.82 -6.84 -4.58
N ILE A 84 -5.97 -5.66 -3.97
CA ILE A 84 -5.62 -4.38 -4.62
C ILE A 84 -4.13 -4.34 -4.94
N THR A 85 -3.27 -4.78 -4.02
CA THR A 85 -1.82 -4.83 -4.22
C THR A 85 -1.46 -5.76 -5.38
N PHE A 86 -2.10 -6.93 -5.46
CA PHE A 86 -1.93 -7.88 -6.56
C PHE A 86 -2.36 -7.26 -7.91
N LEU A 87 -3.51 -6.58 -7.95
CA LEU A 87 -3.99 -5.89 -9.15
C LEU A 87 -3.04 -4.79 -9.61
N LEU A 88 -2.56 -3.94 -8.70
CA LEU A 88 -1.57 -2.90 -9.00
C LEU A 88 -0.25 -3.51 -9.50
N GLY A 89 0.18 -4.63 -8.93
CA GLY A 89 1.33 -5.39 -9.41
C GLY A 89 1.16 -5.89 -10.85
N LEU A 90 -0.02 -6.43 -11.18
CA LEU A 90 -0.33 -6.87 -12.55
C LEU A 90 -0.33 -5.69 -13.54
N MET A 91 -0.90 -4.54 -13.14
CA MET A 91 -0.85 -3.33 -13.96
C MET A 91 0.58 -2.85 -14.18
N SER A 92 1.41 -2.89 -13.13
CA SER A 92 2.84 -2.55 -13.24
C SER A 92 3.57 -3.48 -14.23
N LEU A 93 3.24 -4.77 -14.26
CA LEU A 93 3.82 -5.70 -15.22
C LEU A 93 3.48 -5.31 -16.67
N VAL A 94 2.22 -4.96 -16.93
CA VAL A 94 1.77 -4.50 -18.26
C VAL A 94 2.53 -3.24 -18.68
N VAL A 95 2.75 -2.29 -17.76
CA VAL A 95 3.51 -1.06 -18.05
C VAL A 95 4.93 -1.36 -18.49
N VAL A 96 5.63 -2.30 -17.84
CA VAL A 96 6.99 -2.70 -18.24
C VAL A 96 7.03 -3.23 -19.67
N LEU A 97 6.04 -4.05 -20.05
CA LEU A 97 5.93 -4.57 -21.42
C LEU A 97 5.67 -3.44 -22.43
N VAL A 98 4.85 -2.45 -22.09
CA VAL A 98 4.60 -1.30 -22.95
C VAL A 98 5.87 -0.47 -23.15
N ILE A 99 6.63 -0.23 -22.08
CA ILE A 99 7.93 0.46 -22.17
C ILE A 99 8.85 -0.30 -23.12
N PHE A 100 8.97 -1.62 -22.96
CA PHE A 100 9.76 -2.46 -23.85
C PHE A 100 9.35 -2.30 -25.33
N LEU A 101 8.05 -2.34 -25.64
CA LEU A 101 7.56 -2.19 -27.02
C LEU A 101 7.91 -0.83 -27.62
N ILE A 102 7.77 0.24 -26.83
CA ILE A 102 8.11 1.59 -27.27
C ILE A 102 9.61 1.71 -27.54
N PHE A 103 10.45 1.24 -26.62
CA PHE A 103 11.91 1.26 -26.82
C PHE A 103 12.35 0.41 -28.01
N PHE A 104 11.73 -0.75 -28.21
CA PHE A 104 11.98 -1.59 -29.37
C PHE A 104 11.66 -0.86 -30.68
N MET A 105 10.50 -0.17 -30.74
CA MET A 105 10.11 0.63 -31.89
C MET A 105 11.08 1.79 -32.14
N ILE A 106 11.51 2.51 -31.10
CA ILE A 106 12.48 3.60 -31.21
C ILE A 106 13.80 3.10 -31.81
N VAL A 107 14.32 1.97 -31.34
CA VAL A 107 15.57 1.38 -31.88
C VAL A 107 15.40 1.03 -33.36
N ARG A 108 14.27 0.41 -33.71
CA ARG A 108 13.96 0.04 -35.10
C ARG A 108 13.94 1.27 -36.02
N ASP A 109 13.26 2.33 -35.62
CA ASP A 109 13.19 3.58 -36.39
C ASP A 109 14.56 4.25 -36.52
N LYS A 110 15.45 4.06 -35.54
CA LYS A 110 16.80 4.64 -35.51
C LYS A 110 17.90 3.74 -36.09
N THR A 111 17.53 2.64 -36.74
CA THR A 111 18.46 1.66 -37.34
C THR A 111 19.53 2.31 -38.24
N ARG A 112 19.14 3.23 -39.13
CA ARG A 112 20.08 3.89 -40.06
C ARG A 112 21.11 4.74 -39.33
N ASP A 113 20.68 5.53 -38.36
CA ASP A 113 21.56 6.40 -37.58
C ASP A 113 22.54 5.58 -36.73
N ILE A 114 22.08 4.44 -36.18
CA ILE A 114 22.95 3.47 -35.50
C ILE A 114 24.00 2.93 -36.48
N GLY A 115 23.59 2.56 -37.70
CA GLY A 115 24.49 2.10 -38.76
C GLY A 115 25.57 3.12 -39.12
N ILE A 116 25.20 4.41 -39.24
CA ILE A 116 26.15 5.51 -39.50
C ILE A 116 27.16 5.63 -38.35
N ILE A 117 26.71 5.60 -37.10
CA ILE A 117 27.58 5.69 -35.92
C ILE A 117 28.56 4.51 -35.87
N LYS A 118 28.11 3.29 -36.18
CA LYS A 118 28.99 2.11 -36.23
C LYS A 118 29.97 2.17 -37.42
N ALA A 119 29.55 2.70 -38.57
CA ALA A 119 30.40 2.85 -39.75
C ALA A 119 31.57 3.83 -39.54
N ILE A 120 31.39 4.88 -38.72
CA ILE A 120 32.47 5.82 -38.35
C ILE A 120 33.35 5.32 -37.18
N GLY A 121 33.15 4.07 -36.72
CA GLY A 121 33.97 3.45 -35.67
C GLY A 121 33.35 3.39 -34.28
N GLY A 122 32.04 3.64 -34.13
CA GLY A 122 31.33 3.49 -32.86
C GLY A 122 31.34 2.05 -32.35
N SER A 123 31.71 1.85 -31.09
CA SER A 123 31.70 0.53 -30.45
C SER A 123 30.27 0.09 -30.09
N GLU A 124 30.04 -1.23 -30.04
CA GLU A 124 28.73 -1.80 -29.67
C GLU A 124 28.29 -1.35 -28.28
N VAL A 125 29.23 -1.31 -27.34
CA VAL A 125 29.02 -0.83 -25.97
C VAL A 125 28.66 0.66 -25.96
N GLY A 126 29.32 1.46 -26.80
CA GLY A 126 29.03 2.89 -26.95
C GLY A 126 27.59 3.13 -27.39
N VAL A 127 27.17 2.48 -28.48
CA VAL A 127 25.78 2.57 -28.98
C VAL A 127 24.79 2.08 -27.93
N GLY A 128 25.04 0.91 -27.31
CA GLY A 128 24.16 0.37 -26.28
C GLY A 128 24.00 1.29 -25.06
N SER A 129 25.08 1.93 -24.62
CA SER A 129 25.06 2.85 -23.47
C SER A 129 24.19 4.09 -23.69
N ILE A 130 24.07 4.57 -24.93
CA ILE A 130 23.18 5.69 -25.27
C ILE A 130 21.73 5.32 -24.97
N PHE A 131 21.30 4.12 -25.39
CA PHE A 131 19.93 3.66 -25.17
C PHE A 131 19.65 3.34 -23.70
N VAL A 132 20.63 2.81 -22.96
CA VAL A 132 20.52 2.62 -21.50
C VAL A 132 20.38 3.97 -20.79
N LEU A 133 21.18 4.96 -21.16
CA LEU A 133 21.08 6.31 -20.60
C LEU A 133 19.73 6.95 -20.93
N TYR A 134 19.21 6.75 -22.14
CA TYR A 134 17.88 7.21 -22.55
C TYR A 134 16.79 6.59 -21.65
N GLY A 135 16.85 5.27 -21.42
CA GLY A 135 16.00 4.56 -20.48
C GLY A 135 16.06 5.11 -19.06
N MET A 136 17.27 5.34 -18.54
CA MET A 136 17.48 5.89 -17.20
C MET A 136 16.92 7.31 -17.06
N LEU A 137 17.18 8.18 -18.03
CA LEU A 137 16.71 9.57 -18.00
C LEU A 137 15.18 9.66 -18.05
N ILE A 138 14.54 8.94 -18.99
CA ILE A 138 13.08 8.93 -19.12
C ILE A 138 12.43 8.37 -17.86
N SER A 139 12.95 7.27 -17.33
CA SER A 139 12.39 6.63 -16.14
C SER A 139 12.56 7.48 -14.89
N THR A 140 13.70 8.17 -14.75
CA THR A 140 13.94 9.11 -13.65
C THR A 140 13.03 10.32 -13.75
N ALA A 141 12.89 10.93 -14.94
CA ALA A 141 11.99 12.05 -15.16
C ALA A 141 10.52 11.66 -14.86
N GLY A 142 10.10 10.50 -15.36
CA GLY A 142 8.77 9.94 -15.08
C GLY A 142 8.55 9.69 -13.59
N ALA A 143 9.54 9.15 -12.88
CA ALA A 143 9.45 8.91 -11.44
C ALA A 143 9.37 10.22 -10.64
N VAL A 144 10.11 11.26 -11.02
CA VAL A 144 10.04 12.58 -10.38
C VAL A 144 8.67 13.22 -10.58
N ILE A 145 8.16 13.20 -11.82
CA ILE A 145 6.83 13.75 -12.13
C ILE A 145 5.74 12.96 -11.42
N GLY A 146 5.85 11.63 -11.42
CA GLY A 146 4.91 10.74 -10.75
C GLY A 146 4.91 10.93 -9.24
N LEU A 147 6.08 11.06 -8.61
CA LEU A 147 6.20 11.35 -7.18
C LEU A 147 5.59 12.72 -6.84
N ALA A 148 5.95 13.76 -7.58
CA ALA A 148 5.42 15.11 -7.36
C ALA A 148 3.89 15.14 -7.47
N THR A 149 3.36 14.53 -8.54
CA THR A 149 1.91 14.45 -8.76
C THR A 149 1.22 13.60 -7.68
N GLY A 150 1.83 12.49 -7.26
CA GLY A 150 1.31 11.63 -6.21
C GLY A 150 1.26 12.31 -4.84
N VAL A 151 2.32 13.03 -4.47
CA VAL A 151 2.38 13.80 -3.22
C VAL A 151 1.33 14.91 -3.22
N GLU A 152 1.23 15.67 -4.31
CA GLU A 152 0.18 16.69 -4.46
C GLU A 152 -1.23 16.10 -4.34
N PHE A 153 -1.45 14.91 -4.91
CA PHE A 153 -2.74 14.24 -4.81
C PHE A 153 -3.09 13.84 -3.38
N VAL A 154 -2.11 13.37 -2.59
CA VAL A 154 -2.32 13.00 -1.18
C VAL A 154 -2.60 14.22 -0.30
N ILE A 155 -1.85 15.30 -0.48
CA ILE A 155 -2.02 16.53 0.32
C ILE A 155 -3.35 17.23 -0.01
N ASN A 156 -3.78 17.16 -1.27
CA ASN A 156 -4.94 17.89 -1.77
C ASN A 156 -6.21 17.03 -1.88
N ASP A 157 -6.21 15.82 -1.30
CA ASP A 157 -7.28 14.83 -1.41
C ASP A 157 -8.66 15.37 -1.00
N ASN A 158 -8.71 16.11 0.12
CA ASN A 158 -9.90 16.72 0.68
C ASN A 158 -10.45 17.83 -0.24
N TRP A 159 -9.57 18.62 -0.86
CA TRP A 159 -9.96 19.67 -1.81
C TRP A 159 -10.52 19.06 -3.11
N ILE A 160 -9.84 18.03 -3.65
CA ILE A 160 -10.28 17.31 -4.85
C ILE A 160 -11.67 16.72 -4.61
N HIS A 161 -11.91 16.12 -3.44
CA HIS A 161 -13.20 15.58 -3.07
C HIS A 161 -14.31 16.63 -3.04
N ASP A 162 -14.09 17.73 -2.31
CA ASP A 162 -15.13 18.72 -2.07
C ASP A 162 -15.44 19.58 -3.33
N HIS A 163 -14.47 19.79 -4.23
CA HIS A 163 -14.64 20.66 -5.40
C HIS A 163 -14.92 19.92 -6.72
N ILE A 164 -14.28 18.78 -6.99
CA ILE A 164 -14.37 18.08 -8.27
C ILE A 164 -15.46 17.00 -8.22
N LEU A 165 -15.41 16.12 -7.23
CA LEU A 165 -16.33 14.98 -7.13
C LEU A 165 -17.76 15.42 -6.79
N TRP A 166 -17.91 16.37 -5.84
CA TRP A 166 -19.22 16.86 -5.44
C TRP A 166 -19.91 17.68 -6.55
N ARG A 167 -19.19 18.58 -7.23
CA ARG A 167 -19.79 19.48 -8.23
C ARG A 167 -20.07 18.82 -9.58
N ILE A 168 -19.24 17.87 -10.01
CA ILE A 168 -19.35 17.28 -11.36
C ILE A 168 -20.16 15.99 -11.35
N PHE A 169 -19.97 15.14 -10.33
CA PHE A 169 -20.59 13.81 -10.29
C PHE A 169 -21.72 13.68 -9.25
N GLY A 170 -21.81 14.59 -8.27
CA GLY A 170 -22.80 14.51 -7.19
C GLY A 170 -22.64 13.27 -6.28
N ILE A 171 -21.52 12.55 -6.40
CA ILE A 171 -21.21 11.34 -5.65
C ILE A 171 -20.30 11.72 -4.47
N SER A 172 -20.83 11.59 -3.25
CA SER A 172 -20.05 11.69 -2.02
C SER A 172 -19.43 10.32 -1.72
N ILE A 173 -18.25 10.04 -2.26
CA ILE A 173 -17.52 8.76 -2.06
C ILE A 173 -17.33 8.47 -0.55
N TRP A 174 -17.14 9.50 0.28
CA TRP A 174 -16.93 9.37 1.72
C TRP A 174 -17.86 10.33 2.46
N ASN A 175 -19.13 9.93 2.62
CA ASN A 175 -20.05 10.74 3.40
C ASN A 175 -19.60 10.78 4.86
N ARG A 176 -19.16 11.95 5.34
CA ARG A 176 -18.76 12.25 6.73
C ARG A 176 -19.79 11.82 7.79
N LYS A 177 -21.04 11.56 7.39
CA LYS A 177 -22.10 11.04 8.29
C LYS A 177 -22.08 9.51 8.45
N ILE A 178 -21.48 8.79 7.49
CA ILE A 178 -21.42 7.31 7.45
C ILE A 178 -20.05 6.83 7.91
N TYR A 179 -18.98 7.51 7.47
CA TYR A 179 -17.62 7.24 7.91
C TYR A 179 -17.27 8.19 9.05
N VAL A 180 -17.02 7.66 10.25
CA VAL A 180 -16.67 8.42 11.48
C VAL A 180 -15.28 9.09 11.40
N PHE A 181 -14.70 9.19 10.20
CA PHE A 181 -13.44 9.84 9.92
C PHE A 181 -13.70 11.26 9.40
N SER A 182 -13.23 12.28 10.12
CA SER A 182 -13.43 13.68 9.74
C SER A 182 -12.54 14.14 8.58
N ARG A 183 -11.42 13.44 8.36
CA ARG A 183 -10.44 13.64 7.28
C ARG A 183 -9.72 12.31 7.01
N ILE A 184 -9.37 12.04 5.76
CA ILE A 184 -8.47 10.93 5.43
C ILE A 184 -7.05 11.33 5.87
N PRO A 185 -6.28 10.44 6.51
CA PRO A 185 -4.88 10.72 6.82
C PRO A 185 -4.09 10.93 5.53
N ASP A 186 -3.54 12.13 5.37
CA ASP A 186 -2.75 12.63 4.25
C ASP A 186 -1.24 12.31 4.39
N GLN A 187 -0.91 11.25 5.14
CA GLN A 187 0.47 10.93 5.46
C GLN A 187 1.10 10.12 4.33
N VAL A 188 2.04 10.75 3.62
CA VAL A 188 2.94 10.05 2.69
C VAL A 188 4.04 9.37 3.50
N ASP A 189 4.10 8.04 3.46
CA ASP A 189 5.25 7.30 3.99
C ASP A 189 6.46 7.47 3.06
N PRO A 190 7.53 8.16 3.49
CA PRO A 190 8.70 8.39 2.64
C PRO A 190 9.40 7.10 2.23
N HIS A 191 9.36 6.06 3.07
CA HIS A 191 9.99 4.78 2.78
C HIS A 191 9.26 4.04 1.65
N ALA A 192 7.92 3.99 1.72
CA ALA A 192 7.09 3.43 0.65
C ALA A 192 7.28 4.21 -0.66
N ALA A 193 7.27 5.55 -0.60
CA ALA A 193 7.49 6.40 -1.77
C ALA A 193 8.86 6.15 -2.43
N ALA A 194 9.93 6.10 -1.63
CA ALA A 194 11.28 5.80 -2.13
C ALA A 194 11.36 4.41 -2.78
N THR A 195 10.72 3.41 -2.17
CA THR A 195 10.68 2.04 -2.71
C THR A 195 9.99 2.01 -4.09
N ILE A 196 8.86 2.71 -4.23
CA ILE A 196 8.13 2.79 -5.51
C ILE A 196 8.95 3.50 -6.57
N VAL A 197 9.63 4.61 -6.23
CA VAL A 197 10.50 5.34 -7.17
C VAL A 197 11.63 4.45 -7.69
N VAL A 198 12.30 3.72 -6.79
CA VAL A 198 13.37 2.78 -7.17
C VAL A 198 12.83 1.68 -8.07
N LEU A 199 11.68 1.09 -7.73
CA LEU A 199 11.06 0.05 -8.54
C LEU A 199 10.62 0.57 -9.92
N ALA A 200 10.08 1.78 -10.01
CA ALA A 200 9.68 2.40 -11.27
C ALA A 200 10.88 2.67 -12.19
N ILE A 201 11.97 3.19 -11.64
CA ILE A 201 13.22 3.40 -12.39
C ILE A 201 13.81 2.07 -12.85
N ALA A 202 13.85 1.06 -11.97
CA ALA A 202 14.33 -0.28 -12.30
C ALA A 202 13.48 -0.93 -13.40
N ALA A 203 12.17 -0.83 -13.31
CA ALA A 203 11.20 -1.32 -14.29
C ALA A 203 11.45 -0.72 -15.69
N GLY A 204 11.66 0.59 -15.77
CA GLY A 204 11.95 1.26 -17.04
C GLY A 204 13.33 0.91 -17.61
N LEU A 205 14.35 0.77 -16.74
CA LEU A 205 15.66 0.26 -17.12
C LEU A 205 15.57 -1.16 -17.70
N ILE A 206 14.87 -2.08 -17.03
CA ILE A 206 14.68 -3.45 -17.50
C ILE A 206 14.01 -3.46 -18.88
N GLY A 207 12.98 -2.62 -19.08
CA GLY A 207 12.31 -2.47 -20.37
C GLY A 207 13.24 -1.96 -21.48
N ALA A 208 14.16 -1.04 -21.16
CA ALA A 208 15.10 -0.46 -22.12
C ALA A 208 16.35 -1.33 -22.39
N LEU A 209 16.73 -2.22 -21.47
CA LEU A 209 17.94 -3.05 -21.60
C LEU A 209 17.91 -3.96 -22.82
N ILE A 210 16.78 -4.63 -23.09
CA ILE A 210 16.68 -5.57 -24.22
C ILE A 210 16.82 -4.83 -25.56
N PRO A 211 16.07 -3.75 -25.84
CA PRO A 211 16.25 -2.96 -27.05
C PRO A 211 17.65 -2.34 -27.17
N ALA A 212 18.26 -1.91 -26.07
CA ALA A 212 19.63 -1.39 -26.08
C ALA A 212 20.66 -2.44 -26.53
N MET A 213 20.50 -3.70 -26.09
CA MET A 213 21.36 -4.81 -26.55
C MET A 213 21.13 -5.12 -28.04
N ILE A 214 19.89 -5.02 -28.52
CA ILE A 214 19.56 -5.20 -29.94
C ILE A 214 20.23 -4.11 -30.78
N ALA A 215 20.13 -2.84 -30.36
CA ALA A 215 20.79 -1.71 -31.02
C ALA A 215 22.32 -1.87 -31.08
N ALA A 216 22.94 -2.30 -29.98
CA ALA A 216 24.38 -2.50 -29.89
C ALA A 216 24.91 -3.51 -30.92
N ARG A 217 24.14 -4.59 -31.17
CA ARG A 217 24.53 -5.71 -32.04
C ARG A 217 24.13 -5.55 -33.51
N GLN A 218 23.57 -4.42 -33.88
CA GLN A 218 23.12 -4.18 -35.25
C GLN A 218 24.31 -4.06 -36.22
N ASP A 219 24.25 -4.73 -37.38
CA ASP A 219 25.32 -4.68 -38.37
C ASP A 219 25.21 -3.38 -39.20
N PRO A 220 26.27 -2.56 -39.29
CA PRO A 220 26.26 -1.35 -40.11
C PRO A 220 25.97 -1.62 -41.59
N VAL A 221 26.39 -2.77 -42.14
CA VAL A 221 26.14 -3.14 -43.54
C VAL A 221 24.65 -3.39 -43.76
N GLU A 222 24.01 -4.16 -42.89
CA GLU A 222 22.56 -4.40 -42.98
C GLU A 222 21.76 -3.13 -42.75
N ALA A 223 22.17 -2.29 -41.80
CA ALA A 223 21.51 -1.03 -41.49
C ALA A 223 21.51 -0.03 -42.68
N LEU A 224 22.53 -0.10 -43.55
CA LEU A 224 22.66 0.75 -44.73
C LEU A 224 22.11 0.12 -46.02
N ARG A 225 21.86 -1.20 -46.05
CA ARG A 225 21.40 -1.96 -47.23
C ARG A 225 19.89 -1.84 -47.51
N TYR A 226 19.10 -1.28 -46.59
CA TYR A 226 17.65 -1.17 -46.77
C TYR A 226 17.19 0.01 -47.65
N GLU A 227 18.10 0.57 -48.46
CA GLU A 227 17.84 1.31 -49.71
C GLU A 227 18.82 0.88 -50.80
#